data_AF-A0A8C5RNR7-F1
#
_entry.id   AF-A0A8C5RNR7-F1
#
_cell.length_a   1.000
_cell.length_b   1.000
_cell.length_c   1.000
_cell.angle_alpha   90.00
_cell.angle_beta   90.00
_cell.angle_gamma   90.00
#
_symmetry.space_group_name_H-M   'P 1'
#
loop_
_entity.id
_entity.type
_entity.pdbx_description
1 polymer ?
#
loop_
_entity_poly.entity_id
_entity_poly.type
_entity_poly.pdbx_seq_one_letter_code
_entity_poly.pdbx_strand_id
1 'polypeptide(L)'
;MNLKSEMESLDAIKCPKLVEFEGIPMLNEMVENWNLISGFQARPDDLLLCNYPKAGTTWIQEIVDMVQHRGDAQKCAWAPIYERSLYIELFPPKPIPSGESQVRH
;
A
#
# COMPACT_ATOMS: atom_id res chain seq x y z
N MET A 1 -22.60 -9.85 -6.15
CA MET A 1 -21.70 -8.73 -6.48
C MET A 1 -21.25 -8.93 -7.92
N ASN A 2 -21.39 -7.90 -8.76
CA ASN A 2 -21.29 -8.04 -10.22
C ASN A 2 -19.86 -7.75 -10.70
N LEU A 3 -19.11 -8.81 -11.02
CA LEU A 3 -17.73 -8.76 -11.53
C LEU A 3 -17.56 -7.87 -12.77
N LYS A 4 -18.63 -7.62 -13.55
CA LYS A 4 -18.57 -6.71 -14.71
C LYS A 4 -18.42 -5.25 -14.30
N SER A 5 -19.05 -4.82 -13.20
CA SER A 5 -18.95 -3.42 -12.77
C SER A 5 -17.60 -3.13 -12.09
N GLU A 6 -16.94 -4.15 -11.52
CA GLU A 6 -15.57 -4.06 -11.01
C GLU A 6 -14.55 -4.01 -12.16
N MET A 7 -14.81 -4.71 -13.26
CA MET A 7 -13.93 -4.67 -14.44
C MET A 7 -14.07 -3.35 -15.23
N GLU A 8 -15.29 -2.82 -15.35
CA GLU A 8 -15.56 -1.50 -15.94
C GLU A 8 -14.95 -0.35 -15.13
N SER A 9 -14.75 -0.50 -13.81
CA SER A 9 -14.02 0.50 -13.00
C SER A 9 -12.50 0.44 -13.20
N LEU A 10 -11.95 -0.72 -13.60
CA LEU A 10 -10.54 -0.90 -13.94
C LEU A 10 -10.22 -0.36 -15.34
N ASP A 11 -11.17 -0.40 -16.28
CA ASP A 11 -11.03 0.22 -17.61
C ASP A 11 -10.95 1.76 -17.56
N ALA A 12 -11.28 2.35 -16.41
CA ALA A 12 -11.11 3.77 -16.11
C ALA A 12 -9.84 4.08 -15.29
N ILE A 13 -8.85 3.17 -15.23
CA ILE A 13 -7.54 3.47 -14.60
C ILE A 13 -6.83 4.52 -15.46
N LYS A 14 -7.07 5.78 -15.12
CA LYS A 14 -6.39 6.93 -15.69
C LYS A 14 -4.91 6.83 -15.35
N CYS A 15 -4.06 7.10 -16.34
CA CYS A 15 -2.62 7.22 -16.11
C CYS A 15 -2.38 8.19 -14.93
N PRO A 16 -1.69 7.76 -13.85
CA PRO A 16 -1.54 8.57 -12.66
C PRO A 16 -0.78 9.87 -13.00
N LYS A 17 -1.31 11.00 -12.52
CA LYS A 17 -0.68 12.30 -12.75
C LYS A 17 0.42 12.51 -11.71
N LEU A 18 1.61 12.89 -12.18
CA LEU A 18 2.70 13.33 -11.33
C LEU A 18 2.63 14.85 -11.14
N VAL A 19 2.91 15.30 -9.92
CA VAL A 19 3.05 16.71 -9.53
C VAL A 19 4.36 16.88 -8.77
N GLU A 20 4.98 18.05 -8.86
CA GLU A 20 6.15 18.37 -8.05
C GLU A 20 5.71 18.64 -6.61
N PHE A 21 6.34 17.96 -5.66
CA PHE A 21 6.16 18.18 -4.23
C PHE A 21 7.53 18.18 -3.56
N GLU A 22 7.92 19.31 -2.97
CA GLU A 22 9.24 19.50 -2.33
C GLU A 22 10.44 19.09 -3.23
N GLY A 23 10.34 19.37 -4.55
CA GLY A 23 11.36 19.01 -5.54
C GLY A 23 11.34 17.55 -5.99
N ILE A 24 10.37 16.74 -5.56
CA ILE A 24 10.22 15.33 -5.91
C ILE A 24 8.95 15.14 -6.75
N PRO A 25 9.01 14.42 -7.90
CA PRO A 25 7.81 14.07 -8.64
C PRO A 25 7.00 13.00 -7.89
N MET A 26 5.85 13.39 -7.35
CA MET A 26 4.95 12.53 -6.58
C MET A 26 3.61 12.34 -7.27
N LEU A 27 2.92 11.25 -6.94
CA LEU A 27 1.56 11.01 -7.41
C LEU A 27 0.60 12.06 -6.81
N ASN A 28 -0.26 12.64 -7.65
CA ASN A 28 -1.18 13.71 -7.26
C ASN A 28 -2.02 13.35 -6.02
N GLU A 29 -2.53 12.12 -5.94
CA GLU A 29 -3.34 11.66 -4.81
C GLU A 29 -2.54 11.58 -3.50
N MET A 30 -1.24 11.28 -3.56
CA MET A 30 -0.38 11.28 -2.36
C MET A 30 -0.21 12.69 -1.82
N VAL A 31 -0.06 13.67 -2.72
CA VAL A 31 0.09 15.08 -2.35
C VAL A 31 -1.22 15.65 -1.81
N GLU A 32 -2.36 15.33 -2.43
CA GLU A 32 -3.68 15.72 -1.94
C GLU A 32 -3.98 15.18 -0.53
N ASN A 33 -3.48 13.98 -0.22
CA ASN A 33 -3.66 13.32 1.07
C ASN A 33 -2.43 13.44 2.00
N TRP A 34 -1.50 14.35 1.72
CA TRP A 34 -0.23 14.44 2.44
C TRP A 34 -0.39 14.63 3.95
N ASN A 35 -1.42 15.36 4.40
CA ASN A 35 -1.70 15.55 5.82
C ASN A 35 -2.01 14.23 6.55
N LEU A 36 -2.61 13.25 5.86
CA LEU A 36 -2.88 11.93 6.42
C LEU A 36 -1.60 11.10 6.51
N ILE A 37 -0.76 11.15 5.48
CA ILE A 37 0.53 10.45 5.43
C ILE A 37 1.49 10.99 6.49
N SER A 38 1.69 12.31 6.52
CA SER A 38 2.60 12.99 7.46
C SER A 38 2.10 12.94 8.92
N GLY A 39 0.79 12.80 9.12
CA GLY A 39 0.18 12.62 10.43
C GLY A 39 0.18 11.17 10.94
N PHE A 40 0.72 10.22 10.18
CA PHE A 40 0.80 8.82 10.59
C PHE A 40 1.60 8.66 11.89
N GLN A 41 1.02 7.96 12.87
CA GLN A 41 1.66 7.67 14.15
C GLN A 41 2.12 6.21 14.18
N ALA A 42 3.42 6.01 13.96
CA ALA A 42 4.03 4.70 14.10
C ALA A 42 4.00 4.24 15.56
N ARG A 43 3.79 2.94 15.77
CA ARG A 43 3.91 2.30 17.07
C ARG A 43 5.37 1.88 17.31
N PRO A 44 5.81 1.75 18.58
CA PRO A 44 7.18 1.34 18.89
C PRO A 44 7.54 -0.06 18.37
N ASP A 45 6.55 -0.91 18.11
CA ASP A 45 6.67 -2.29 17.63
C ASP A 45 6.51 -2.44 16.11
N ASP A 46 6.27 -1.34 15.39
CA ASP A 46 6.09 -1.37 13.94
C ASP A 46 7.41 -1.60 13.20
N LEU A 47 7.32 -2.29 12.06
CA LEU A 47 8.42 -2.49 11.12
C LEU A 47 8.12 -1.76 9.81
N LEU A 48 8.95 -0.79 9.46
CA LEU A 48 8.82 -0.03 8.22
C LEU A 48 9.75 -0.58 7.13
N LEU A 49 9.18 -0.89 5.96
CA LEU A 49 9.93 -1.32 4.79
C LEU A 49 10.06 -0.15 3.81
N CYS A 50 11.23 0.50 3.80
CA CYS A 50 11.53 1.60 2.89
C CYS A 50 12.34 1.10 1.68
N ASN A 51 11.84 1.33 0.46
CA ASN A 51 12.59 1.07 -0.77
C ASN A 51 12.22 2.06 -1.87
N TYR A 52 13.09 2.18 -2.86
CA TYR A 52 12.74 2.82 -4.11
C TYR A 52 11.80 1.91 -4.91
N PRO A 53 10.78 2.45 -5.61
CA PRO A 53 9.86 1.64 -6.39
C PRO A 53 10.58 0.64 -7.29
N LYS A 54 10.09 -0.60 -7.31
CA LYS A 54 10.64 -1.73 -8.08
C LYS A 54 11.98 -2.29 -7.59
N ALA A 55 12.53 -1.83 -6.48
CA ALA A 55 13.77 -2.37 -5.89
C ALA A 55 13.56 -3.62 -5.01
N GLY A 56 12.49 -4.39 -5.25
CA GLY A 56 12.23 -5.64 -4.53
C GLY A 56 11.26 -5.55 -3.34
N THR A 57 10.35 -4.58 -3.31
CA THR A 57 9.32 -4.40 -2.26
C THR A 57 8.57 -5.68 -1.92
N THR A 58 7.97 -6.32 -2.92
CA THR A 58 7.22 -7.56 -2.75
C THR A 58 8.09 -8.70 -2.22
N TRP A 59 9.34 -8.77 -2.67
CA TRP A 59 10.24 -9.84 -2.23
C TRP A 59 10.59 -9.70 -0.75
N ILE A 60 10.94 -8.49 -0.30
CA ILE A 60 11.27 -8.26 1.11
C ILE A 60 10.04 -8.38 2.01
N GLN A 61 8.86 -7.98 1.53
CA GLN A 61 7.59 -8.17 2.24
C GLN A 61 7.33 -9.66 2.55
N GLU A 62 7.48 -10.55 1.56
CA GLU A 62 7.31 -12.00 1.79
C GLU A 62 8.36 -12.58 2.74
N ILE A 63 9.62 -12.14 2.64
CA ILE A 63 10.68 -12.60 3.56
C ILE A 63 10.33 -12.22 5.01
N VAL A 64 9.92 -10.98 5.22
CA VAL A 64 9.54 -10.48 6.56
C VAL A 64 8.34 -11.26 7.09
N ASP A 65 7.32 -11.47 6.26
CA ASP A 65 6.13 -12.21 6.68
C ASP A 65 6.45 -13.66 7.06
N MET A 66 7.32 -14.32 6.30
CA MET A 66 7.83 -15.65 6.62
C MET A 66 8.60 -15.67 7.95
N VAL A 67 9.42 -14.67 8.25
CA VAL A 67 10.12 -14.56 9.54
C VAL A 67 9.13 -14.41 10.70
N GLN A 68 8.14 -13.52 10.55
CA GLN A 68 7.11 -13.28 11.57
C GLN A 68 6.30 -14.55 11.87
N HIS A 69 6.04 -15.37 10.84
CA HIS A 69 5.32 -16.63 10.95
C HIS A 69 6.23 -17.86 11.15
N ARG A 70 7.51 -17.66 11.49
CA ARG A 70 8.49 -18.75 11.77
C ARG A 70 8.63 -19.76 10.62
N GLY A 71 8.52 -19.28 9.39
CA GLY A 71 8.63 -20.07 8.16
C GLY A 71 7.36 -20.82 7.76
N ASP A 72 6.23 -20.57 8.43
CA ASP A 72 4.95 -21.20 8.12
C ASP A 72 4.28 -20.53 6.91
N ALA A 73 4.52 -21.09 5.72
CA ALA A 73 3.95 -20.58 4.47
C ALA A 73 2.42 -20.62 4.41
N GLN A 74 1.75 -21.50 5.16
CA GLN A 74 0.28 -21.51 5.20
C GLN A 74 -0.26 -20.31 5.94
N LYS A 75 0.43 -19.88 7.02
CA LYS A 75 0.08 -18.65 7.70
C LYS A 75 0.30 -17.42 6.84
N CYS A 76 1.36 -17.38 6.04
CA CYS A 76 1.63 -16.26 5.13
C CYS A 76 0.61 -16.12 3.97
N ALA A 77 -0.10 -17.21 3.63
CA ALA A 77 -1.07 -17.24 2.54
C ALA A 77 -2.49 -16.76 2.93
N TRP A 78 -2.65 -16.12 4.10
CA TRP A 78 -3.96 -15.72 4.62
C TRP A 78 -4.65 -14.61 3.82
N ALA A 79 -3.87 -13.75 3.16
CA ALA A 79 -4.37 -12.66 2.31
C ALA A 79 -3.34 -12.25 1.24
N PRO A 80 -3.76 -11.50 0.21
CA PRO A 80 -2.85 -10.85 -0.72
C PRO A 80 -1.84 -9.94 -0.02
N ILE A 81 -0.67 -9.75 -0.63
CA ILE A 81 0.46 -9.08 0.03
C ILE A 81 0.16 -7.62 0.43
N TYR A 82 -0.68 -6.91 -0.33
CA TYR A 82 -1.06 -5.53 -0.05
C TYR A 82 -2.02 -5.40 1.16
N GLU A 83 -2.64 -6.51 1.61
CA GLU A 83 -3.43 -6.56 2.84
C GLU A 83 -2.57 -7.02 4.04
N ARG A 84 -1.54 -7.84 3.79
CA ARG A 84 -0.59 -8.29 4.81
C ARG A 84 0.43 -7.22 5.18
N SER A 85 0.85 -6.42 4.22
CA SER A 85 1.84 -5.36 4.36
C SER A 85 1.31 -4.11 3.67
N LEU A 86 0.93 -3.15 4.51
CA LEU A 86 0.25 -1.94 4.08
C LEU A 86 1.22 -0.95 3.44
N TYR A 87 0.75 -0.28 2.38
CA TYR A 87 1.40 0.91 1.83
C TYR A 87 0.77 2.14 2.48
N ILE A 88 1.54 2.87 3.27
CA ILE A 88 1.04 3.99 4.09
C ILE A 88 0.62 5.16 3.19
N GLU A 89 1.38 5.36 2.12
CA GLU A 89 1.28 6.49 1.21
C GLU A 89 0.31 6.25 0.04
N LEU A 90 -0.13 5.00 -0.19
CA LEU A 90 -0.90 4.65 -1.40
C LEU A 90 -2.41 4.80 -1.19
N PHE A 91 -3.06 5.52 -2.10
CA PHE A 91 -4.51 5.72 -2.14
C PHE A 91 -5.08 5.08 -3.42
N PRO A 92 -5.27 3.76 -3.46
CA PRO A 92 -5.74 3.09 -4.67
C PRO A 92 -7.19 3.49 -5.00
N PRO A 93 -7.63 3.32 -6.26
CA PRO A 93 -9.02 3.57 -6.63
C PRO A 93 -9.96 2.65 -5.84
N LYS A 94 -11.11 3.19 -5.47
CA LYS A 94 -12.17 2.41 -4.83
C LYS A 94 -12.58 1.24 -5.73
N PRO A 95 -12.84 0.04 -5.19
CA PRO A 95 -13.11 -0.23 -3.77
C PRO A 95 -11.91 -0.64 -2.91
N ILE A 96 -10.67 -0.59 -3.43
CA ILE A 96 -9.48 -1.06 -2.70
C ILE A 96 -9.20 -0.10 -1.52
N PRO A 97 -9.05 -0.59 -0.28
CA PRO A 97 -8.74 0.26 0.87
C PRO A 97 -7.29 0.77 0.81
N SER A 98 -7.06 1.98 1.32
CA SER A 98 -5.71 2.52 1.52
C SER A 98 -5.11 1.99 2.83
N GLY A 99 -3.79 1.86 2.88
CA GLY A 99 -3.10 1.42 4.11
C GLY A 99 -3.38 2.34 5.29
N GLU A 100 -3.45 3.65 5.05
CA GLU A 100 -3.82 4.64 6.07
C GLU A 100 -5.16 4.35 6.76
N SER A 101 -6.16 3.90 5.99
CA SER A 101 -7.50 3.58 6.51
C SER A 101 -7.52 2.30 7.36
N GLN A 102 -6.52 1.43 7.19
CA GLN A 102 -6.43 0.14 7.85
C GLN A 102 -5.63 0.17 9.17
N VAL A 103 -4.79 1.21 9.40
CA VAL A 103 -3.98 1.31 10.62
C VAL A 103 -4.69 2.06 11.77
N ARG A 104 -5.75 2.82 11.48
CA ARG A 104 -6.51 3.56 12.50
C ARG A 104 -7.43 2.63 13.32
N HIS A 105 -6.87 1.97 14.34
CA HIS A 105 -7.59 1.23 15.37
C HIS A 105 -7.13 1.61 16.78
#